data_AF-A0A7V9MIT6-F1
#
_entry.id   AF-A0A7V9MIT6-F1
#
_cell.length_a   1.000
_cell.length_b   1.000
_cell.length_c   1.000
_cell.angle_alpha   90.00
_cell.angle_beta   90.00
_cell.angle_gamma   90.00
#
_symmetry.space_group_name_H-M   'P 1'
#
loop_
_entity.id
_entity.type
_entity.pdbx_description
1 polymer ?
#
loop_
_entity_poly.entity_id
_entity_poly.type
_entity_poly.pdbx_seq_one_letter_code
_entity_poly.pdbx_strand_id
1 'polypeptide(L)'
;MSALRQLKARLLQRIERVSAGTVPPAGEPPDALAERRPTARERGAMRRRLRVLERRRQTVLLELGALAFELHRRNRQKPELVRRKAAALTALESEAEALAAALETSVPMIELPAAPGDRLCSQCEGALAPDWAFCARCGTRVATPAAPAGEPAADSAPAGLRGR
;
A
#
# COMPACT_ATOMS: atom_id res chain seq x y z
N MET A 1 18.90 41.18 23.08
CA MET A 1 17.76 40.62 22.30
C MET A 1 17.85 39.09 22.32
N SER A 2 16.80 38.38 22.76
CA SER A 2 16.84 36.94 23.05
C SER A 2 16.98 36.05 21.81
N ALA A 3 17.85 35.02 21.90
CA ALA A 3 18.10 34.02 20.86
C ALA A 3 16.84 33.32 20.34
N LEU A 4 15.82 33.16 21.20
CA LEU A 4 14.52 32.59 20.84
C LEU A 4 13.78 33.44 19.79
N ARG A 5 13.91 34.77 19.86
CA ARG A 5 13.29 35.68 18.86
C ARG A 5 13.97 35.55 17.50
N GLN A 6 15.28 35.37 17.48
CA GLN A 6 16.05 35.18 16.24
C GLN A 6 15.71 33.85 15.56
N LEU A 7 15.53 32.78 16.35
CA LEU A 7 15.14 31.47 15.83
C LEU A 7 13.73 31.50 15.22
N LYS A 8 12.76 32.11 15.93
CA LYS A 8 11.39 32.29 15.44
C LYS A 8 11.35 33.11 14.16
N ALA A 9 12.10 34.21 14.10
CA ALA A 9 12.19 35.05 12.90
C ALA A 9 12.76 34.28 11.69
N ARG A 10 13.82 33.49 11.89
CA ARG A 10 14.39 32.64 10.83
C ARG A 10 13.42 31.56 10.36
N LEU A 11 12.64 30.98 11.27
CA LEU A 11 11.61 29.98 10.94
C LEU A 11 10.48 30.59 10.11
N LEU A 12 9.95 31.74 10.53
CA LEU A 12 8.91 32.46 9.80
C LEU A 12 9.40 32.89 8.42
N GLN A 13 10.62 33.43 8.33
CA GLN A 13 11.21 33.84 7.07
C GLN A 13 11.47 32.66 6.12
N ARG A 14 11.75 31.46 6.67
CA ARG A 14 11.89 30.24 5.87
C ARG A 14 10.54 29.73 5.39
N ILE A 15 9.52 29.77 6.23
CA ILE A 15 8.13 29.45 5.85
C ILE A 15 7.70 30.39 4.73
N GLU A 16 7.88 31.70 4.91
CA GLU A 16 7.57 32.73 3.91
C GLU A 16 8.31 32.50 2.59
N ARG A 17 9.62 32.19 2.61
CA ARG A 17 10.37 31.90 1.37
C ARG A 17 9.88 30.64 0.65
N VAL A 18 9.48 29.61 1.40
CA VAL A 18 8.95 28.37 0.82
C VAL A 18 7.55 28.61 0.26
N SER A 19 6.73 29.44 0.92
CA SER A 19 5.38 29.78 0.48
C SER A 19 5.32 30.87 -0.60
N ALA A 20 6.32 31.74 -0.70
CA ALA A 20 6.36 32.84 -1.66
C ALA A 20 6.50 32.36 -3.12
N GLY A 21 6.87 31.10 -3.31
CA GLY A 21 7.14 30.54 -4.63
C GLY A 21 8.37 31.17 -5.28
N THR A 22 8.92 30.48 -6.27
CA THR A 22 9.87 31.07 -7.23
C THR A 22 9.07 31.57 -8.42
N VAL A 23 9.32 32.80 -8.87
CA VAL A 23 8.79 33.28 -10.15
C VAL A 23 9.34 32.35 -11.24
N PRO A 24 8.50 31.58 -11.95
CA PRO A 24 8.98 30.72 -13.01
C PRO A 24 9.58 31.60 -14.13
N PRO A 25 10.64 31.14 -14.82
CA PRO A 25 11.17 31.86 -15.97
C PRO A 25 10.07 32.01 -17.04
N ALA A 26 10.03 33.18 -17.68
CA ALA A 26 8.98 33.53 -18.63
C ALA A 26 8.82 32.45 -19.72
N GLY A 27 7.66 31.78 -19.75
CA GLY A 27 7.33 30.75 -20.74
C GLY A 27 6.41 29.62 -20.25
N GLU A 28 6.24 29.43 -18.94
CA GLU A 28 5.32 28.41 -18.41
C GLU A 28 3.91 28.98 -18.13
N PRO A 29 2.83 28.32 -18.58
CA PRO A 29 1.48 28.73 -18.20
C PRO A 29 1.30 28.60 -16.68
N PRO A 30 0.56 29.53 -16.04
CA PRO A 30 0.41 29.62 -14.57
C PRO A 30 -0.22 28.40 -13.89
N ASP A 31 -0.62 27.37 -14.66
CA ASP A 31 -1.25 26.14 -14.15
C ASP A 31 -0.23 25.00 -13.90
N ALA A 32 1.05 25.17 -14.23
CA ALA A 32 2.07 24.11 -14.14
C ALA A 32 2.39 23.65 -12.69
N LEU A 33 2.03 24.43 -11.67
CA LEU A 33 2.23 24.07 -10.25
C LEU A 33 1.04 23.33 -9.63
N ALA A 34 -0.14 23.34 -10.28
CA ALA A 34 -1.36 22.72 -9.75
C ALA A 34 -1.41 21.20 -9.93
N GLU A 35 -0.59 20.63 -10.82
CA GLU A 35 -0.65 19.21 -11.20
C GLU A 35 0.70 18.49 -11.10
N ARG A 36 1.45 18.72 -10.01
CA ARG A 36 2.68 17.96 -9.81
C ARG A 36 2.36 16.50 -9.50
N ARG A 37 2.32 15.67 -10.55
CA ARG A 37 2.14 14.22 -10.44
C ARG A 37 3.21 13.65 -9.49
N PRO A 38 2.83 12.76 -8.55
CA PRO A 38 3.78 12.15 -7.64
C PRO A 38 4.85 11.37 -8.41
N THR A 39 6.11 11.59 -8.08
CA THR A 39 7.26 10.86 -8.61
C THR A 39 7.20 9.37 -8.24
N ALA A 40 7.91 8.51 -8.98
CA ALA A 40 7.94 7.06 -8.68
C ALA A 40 8.33 6.74 -7.22
N ARG A 41 9.25 7.54 -6.63
CA ARG A 41 9.64 7.41 -5.22
C ARG A 41 8.51 7.78 -4.27
N GLU A 42 7.83 8.90 -4.51
CA GLU A 42 6.67 9.33 -3.72
C GLU A 42 5.54 8.30 -3.80
N ARG A 43 5.26 7.78 -5.00
CA ARG A 43 4.28 6.70 -5.21
C ARG A 43 4.67 5.42 -4.46
N GLY A 44 5.94 5.04 -4.47
CA GLY A 44 6.45 3.90 -3.70
C GLY A 44 6.24 4.09 -2.19
N ALA A 45 6.46 5.30 -1.68
CA ALA A 45 6.19 5.65 -0.29
C ALA A 45 4.68 5.60 0.04
N MET A 46 3.84 6.15 -0.84
CA MET A 46 2.37 6.10 -0.70
C MET A 46 1.86 4.65 -0.66
N ARG A 47 2.31 3.79 -1.58
CA ARG A 47 1.95 2.35 -1.58
C ARG A 47 2.39 1.66 -0.30
N ARG A 48 3.62 1.92 0.17
CA ARG A 48 4.11 1.38 1.45
C ARG A 48 3.24 1.84 2.62
N ARG A 49 2.85 3.12 2.63
CA ARG A 49 1.98 3.69 3.66
C ARG A 49 0.59 3.03 3.64
N LEU A 50 0.01 2.86 2.47
CA LEU A 50 -1.28 2.19 2.30
C LEU A 50 -1.27 0.78 2.89
N ARG A 51 -0.24 -0.03 2.61
CA ARG A 51 -0.08 -1.37 3.22
C ARG A 51 -0.04 -1.33 4.76
N VAL A 52 0.62 -0.32 5.33
CA VAL A 52 0.71 -0.14 6.79
C VAL A 52 -0.66 0.23 7.36
N LEU A 53 -1.41 1.11 6.69
CA LEU A 53 -2.76 1.50 7.09
C LEU A 53 -3.73 0.32 7.01
N GLU A 54 -3.70 -0.48 5.94
CA GLU A 54 -4.55 -1.67 5.81
C GLU A 54 -4.31 -2.68 6.95
N ARG A 55 -3.04 -2.96 7.29
CA ARG A 55 -2.72 -3.83 8.43
C ARG A 55 -3.22 -3.26 9.75
N ARG A 56 -3.02 -1.95 9.97
CA ARG A 56 -3.49 -1.29 11.20
C ARG A 56 -5.01 -1.29 11.29
N ARG A 57 -5.72 -1.06 10.18
CA ARG A 57 -7.17 -1.15 10.08
C ARG A 57 -7.68 -2.52 10.54
N GLN A 58 -7.07 -3.60 10.03
CA GLN A 58 -7.43 -4.96 10.42
C GLN A 58 -7.23 -5.21 11.93
N THR A 59 -6.11 -4.75 12.50
CA THR A 59 -5.89 -4.82 13.96
C THR A 59 -6.95 -4.06 14.75
N VAL A 60 -7.24 -2.82 14.37
CA VAL A 60 -8.23 -1.98 15.08
C VAL A 60 -9.63 -2.59 15.00
N LEU A 61 -9.99 -3.18 13.86
CA LEU A 61 -11.27 -3.88 13.66
C LEU A 61 -11.39 -5.10 14.58
N LEU A 62 -10.37 -5.95 14.64
CA LEU A 62 -10.36 -7.11 15.54
C LEU A 62 -10.49 -6.71 17.01
N GLU A 63 -9.71 -5.72 17.43
CA GLU A 63 -9.79 -5.18 18.78
C GLU A 63 -11.14 -4.51 19.08
N LEU A 64 -11.79 -3.87 18.09
CA LEU A 64 -13.13 -3.29 18.25
C LEU A 64 -14.17 -4.39 18.48
N GLY A 65 -14.10 -5.48 17.72
CA GLY A 65 -14.94 -6.67 17.91
C GLY A 65 -14.72 -7.30 19.30
N ALA A 66 -13.46 -7.48 19.71
CA ALA A 66 -13.13 -7.99 21.04
C ALA A 66 -13.69 -7.09 22.16
N LEU A 67 -13.58 -5.77 22.01
CA LEU A 67 -14.16 -4.81 22.95
C LEU A 67 -15.68 -4.92 23.01
N ALA A 68 -16.35 -4.97 21.85
CA ALA A 68 -17.81 -5.08 21.78
C ALA A 68 -18.31 -6.37 22.43
N PHE A 69 -17.63 -7.49 22.15
CA PHE A 69 -17.92 -8.78 22.76
C PHE A 69 -17.74 -8.74 24.29
N GLU A 70 -16.64 -8.18 24.80
CA GLU A 70 -16.41 -8.08 26.24
C GLU A 70 -17.42 -7.19 26.95
N LEU A 71 -17.84 -6.08 26.33
CA LEU A 71 -18.90 -5.22 26.86
C LEU A 71 -20.23 -5.96 26.93
N HIS A 72 -20.60 -6.67 25.85
CA HIS A 72 -21.82 -7.46 25.80
C HIS A 72 -21.83 -8.58 26.84
N ARG A 73 -20.77 -9.40 26.90
CA ARG A 73 -20.65 -10.53 27.83
C ARG A 73 -20.76 -10.11 29.30
N ARG A 74 -20.29 -8.91 29.64
CA ARG A 74 -20.35 -8.38 31.01
C ARG A 74 -21.59 -7.52 31.29
N ASN A 75 -22.51 -7.42 30.33
CA ASN A 75 -23.67 -6.54 30.35
C ASN A 75 -23.30 -5.09 30.74
N ARG A 76 -22.17 -4.59 30.21
CA ARG A 76 -21.69 -3.23 30.43
C ARG A 76 -21.89 -2.41 29.17
N GLN A 77 -22.26 -1.14 29.33
CA GLN A 77 -22.31 -0.20 28.22
C GLN A 77 -21.22 0.87 28.40
N LYS A 78 -20.35 0.99 27.40
CA LYS A 78 -19.33 2.05 27.32
C LYS A 78 -19.34 2.67 25.92
N PRO A 79 -20.43 3.35 25.54
CA PRO A 79 -20.62 3.82 24.16
C PRO A 79 -19.56 4.82 23.72
N GLU A 80 -18.96 5.60 24.64
CA GLU A 80 -17.86 6.52 24.32
C GLU A 80 -16.57 5.78 23.91
N LEU A 81 -16.26 4.67 24.58
CA LEU A 81 -15.07 3.88 24.27
C LEU A 81 -15.19 3.22 22.90
N VAL A 82 -16.40 2.70 22.59
CA VAL A 82 -16.72 2.15 21.27
C VAL A 82 -16.65 3.24 20.21
N ARG A 83 -17.30 4.40 20.42
CA ARG A 83 -17.28 5.53 19.49
C ARG A 83 -15.87 6.02 19.19
N ARG A 84 -15.03 6.20 20.22
CA ARG A 84 -13.63 6.62 20.03
C ARG A 84 -12.85 5.64 19.15
N LYS A 85 -13.09 4.35 19.33
CA LYS A 85 -12.38 3.30 18.61
C LYS A 85 -12.89 3.14 17.17
N ALA A 86 -14.19 3.30 16.96
CA ALA A 86 -14.79 3.41 15.64
C ALA A 86 -14.28 4.65 14.89
N ALA A 87 -14.19 5.80 15.53
CA ALA A 87 -13.63 7.02 14.94
C ALA A 87 -12.16 6.83 14.51
N ALA A 88 -11.36 6.13 15.32
CA ALA A 88 -9.99 5.79 14.95
C ALA A 88 -9.92 4.87 13.71
N LEU A 89 -10.88 3.94 13.55
CA LEU A 89 -10.99 3.11 12.36
C LEU A 89 -11.34 3.95 11.13
N THR A 90 -12.35 4.81 11.23
CA THR A 90 -12.76 5.72 10.14
C THR A 90 -11.62 6.64 9.69
N ALA A 91 -10.80 7.14 10.62
CA ALA A 91 -9.64 7.96 10.28
C ALA A 91 -8.56 7.20 9.51
N LEU A 92 -8.38 5.90 9.79
CA LEU A 92 -7.45 5.06 9.02
C LEU A 92 -7.97 4.77 7.62
N GLU A 93 -9.28 4.53 7.49
CA GLU A 93 -9.94 4.30 6.21
C GLU A 93 -9.89 5.54 5.32
N SER A 94 -10.17 6.72 5.86
CA SER A 94 -10.08 7.97 5.08
C SER A 94 -8.65 8.31 4.64
N GLU A 95 -7.64 8.05 5.48
CA GLU A 95 -6.24 8.21 5.08
C GLU A 95 -5.86 7.23 3.95
N ALA A 96 -6.33 5.99 4.04
CA ALA A 96 -6.06 4.98 3.02
C ALA A 96 -6.75 5.33 1.69
N GLU A 97 -7.99 5.77 1.73
CA GLU A 97 -8.77 6.20 0.56
C GLU A 97 -8.13 7.42 -0.12
N ALA A 98 -7.70 8.42 0.66
CA ALA A 98 -7.00 9.59 0.11
C ALA A 98 -5.69 9.21 -0.61
N LEU A 99 -4.93 8.26 -0.06
CA LEU A 99 -3.71 7.76 -0.70
C LEU A 99 -4.01 6.92 -1.95
N ALA A 100 -5.08 6.13 -1.93
CA ALA A 100 -5.52 5.34 -3.08
C ALA A 100 -5.94 6.26 -4.23
N ALA A 101 -6.79 7.24 -3.95
CA ALA A 101 -7.23 8.25 -4.92
C ALA A 101 -6.03 8.98 -5.55
N ALA A 102 -5.09 9.46 -4.72
CA ALA A 102 -3.87 10.12 -5.21
C ALA A 102 -3.00 9.22 -6.11
N LEU A 103 -2.99 7.89 -5.85
CA LEU A 103 -2.27 6.93 -6.67
C LEU A 103 -2.97 6.63 -8.01
N GLU A 104 -4.31 6.62 -8.03
CA GLU A 104 -5.13 6.41 -9.23
C GLU A 104 -5.05 7.61 -10.19
N THR A 105 -5.12 8.84 -9.69
CA THR A 105 -5.00 10.06 -10.50
C THR A 105 -3.62 10.19 -11.19
N SER A 106 -2.62 9.43 -10.74
CA SER A 106 -1.23 9.50 -11.23
C SER A 106 -0.86 8.50 -12.33
N VAL A 107 -1.80 7.67 -12.82
CA VAL A 107 -1.55 6.69 -13.90
C VAL A 107 -2.34 7.07 -15.16
N PRO A 108 -1.69 7.32 -16.31
CA PRO A 108 -2.39 7.18 -17.58
C PRO A 108 -2.72 5.69 -17.74
N MET A 109 -4.00 5.36 -17.79
CA MET A 109 -4.51 4.00 -17.90
C MET A 109 -3.95 3.33 -19.16
N ILE A 110 -2.99 2.41 -18.98
CA ILE A 110 -2.61 1.44 -20.00
C ILE A 110 -3.31 0.15 -19.58
N GLU A 111 -4.39 -0.19 -20.27
CA GLU A 111 -5.12 -1.43 -20.05
C GLU A 111 -4.20 -2.59 -20.47
N LEU A 112 -3.61 -3.28 -19.49
CA LEU A 112 -3.03 -4.60 -19.71
C LEU A 112 -4.17 -5.62 -19.69
N PRO A 113 -4.34 -6.45 -20.73
CA PRO A 113 -5.37 -7.49 -20.75
C PRO A 113 -5.16 -8.47 -19.59
N ALA A 114 -6.25 -8.77 -18.88
CA ALA A 114 -6.25 -9.71 -17.76
C ALA A 114 -5.76 -11.09 -18.23
N ALA A 115 -4.66 -11.57 -17.63
CA ALA A 115 -4.20 -12.94 -17.86
C ALA A 115 -5.10 -13.92 -17.09
N PRO A 116 -5.53 -15.04 -17.69
CA PRO A 116 -6.40 -16.01 -17.02
C PRO A 116 -5.64 -16.73 -15.89
N GLY A 117 -6.14 -16.64 -14.65
CA GLY A 117 -5.61 -17.38 -13.49
C GLY A 117 -5.67 -16.65 -12.16
N ASP A 118 -6.77 -15.94 -11.85
CA ASP A 118 -6.91 -15.08 -10.67
C ASP A 118 -6.83 -15.88 -9.37
N ARG A 119 -5.61 -16.01 -8.83
CA ARG A 119 -5.41 -16.43 -7.44
C ARG A 119 -5.66 -15.23 -6.54
N LEU A 120 -6.43 -15.42 -5.48
CA LEU A 120 -6.67 -14.39 -4.46
C LEU A 120 -5.90 -14.72 -3.18
N CYS A 121 -5.44 -13.69 -2.48
CA CYS A 121 -4.82 -13.86 -1.17
C CYS A 121 -5.85 -14.27 -0.11
N SER A 122 -5.63 -15.38 0.59
CA SER A 122 -6.53 -15.85 1.67
C SER A 122 -6.65 -14.90 2.87
N GLN A 123 -5.77 -13.90 2.99
CA GLN A 123 -5.75 -12.97 4.12
C GLN A 123 -6.37 -11.61 3.81
N CYS A 124 -6.37 -11.18 2.55
CA CYS A 124 -6.83 -9.83 2.16
C CYS A 124 -7.53 -9.76 0.81
N GLU A 125 -7.75 -10.92 0.18
CA GLU A 125 -8.45 -11.11 -1.09
C GLU A 125 -7.87 -10.32 -2.27
N GLY A 126 -6.64 -9.80 -2.15
CA GLY A 126 -5.94 -9.16 -3.25
C GLY A 126 -5.53 -10.17 -4.33
N ALA A 127 -5.63 -9.75 -5.59
CA ALA A 127 -5.16 -10.53 -6.74
C ALA A 127 -3.66 -10.86 -6.62
N LEU A 128 -3.32 -12.09 -6.97
CA LEU A 128 -1.97 -12.64 -6.97
C LEU A 128 -1.60 -13.04 -8.39
N ALA A 129 -0.41 -12.64 -8.84
CA ALA A 129 0.15 -13.21 -10.06
C ALA A 129 0.54 -14.68 -9.82
N PRO A 130 0.59 -15.51 -10.88
CA PRO A 130 0.77 -16.96 -10.76
C PRO A 130 2.08 -17.37 -10.06
N ASP A 131 3.14 -16.59 -10.23
CA ASP A 131 4.50 -16.83 -9.74
C ASP A 131 4.85 -16.09 -8.42
N TRP A 132 3.90 -15.35 -7.84
CA TRP A 132 4.18 -14.61 -6.60
C TRP A 132 4.33 -15.56 -5.41
N ALA A 133 5.42 -15.40 -4.66
CA ALA A 133 5.63 -16.04 -3.36
C ALA A 133 5.06 -15.22 -2.18
N PHE A 134 4.76 -13.93 -2.40
CA PHE A 134 4.20 -13.04 -1.40
C PHE A 134 3.12 -12.14 -2.00
N CYS A 135 2.07 -11.85 -1.23
CA CYS A 135 1.04 -10.90 -1.62
C CYS A 135 1.59 -9.47 -1.65
N ALA A 136 1.49 -8.79 -2.79
CA ALA A 136 1.92 -7.39 -2.92
C ALA A 136 1.05 -6.38 -2.14
N ARG A 137 -0.14 -6.82 -1.68
CA ARG A 137 -1.08 -6.05 -0.84
C ARG A 137 -0.76 -6.21 0.63
N CYS A 138 -1.02 -7.37 1.24
CA CYS A 138 -0.83 -7.57 2.67
C CYS A 138 0.54 -8.13 3.08
N GLY A 139 1.37 -8.63 2.16
CA GLY A 139 2.69 -9.21 2.44
C GLY A 139 2.68 -10.66 2.97
N THR A 140 1.51 -11.29 3.07
CA THR A 140 1.39 -12.71 3.41
C THR A 140 2.13 -13.57 2.39
N ARG A 141 2.91 -14.54 2.87
CA ARG A 141 3.49 -15.57 2.00
C ARG A 141 2.37 -16.42 1.41
N VAL A 142 2.39 -16.57 0.10
CA VAL A 142 1.41 -17.36 -0.64
C VAL A 142 2.11 -18.61 -1.19
N ALA A 143 1.41 -19.73 -1.25
CA ALA A 143 1.97 -20.95 -1.82
C ALA A 143 2.24 -20.71 -3.31
N THR A 144 3.50 -20.69 -3.75
CA THR A 144 3.81 -20.69 -5.19
C THR A 144 3.33 -22.04 -5.77
N PRO A 145 2.69 -22.09 -6.95
CA PRO A 145 2.44 -23.37 -7.60
C PRO A 145 3.83 -24.00 -7.79
N ALA A 146 3.97 -25.27 -7.41
CA ALA A 146 5.14 -26.03 -7.81
C ALA A 146 5.25 -25.87 -9.33
N ALA A 147 6.45 -25.50 -9.82
CA ALA A 147 6.72 -25.50 -11.25
C ALA A 147 6.21 -26.82 -11.84
N PRO A 148 5.54 -26.82 -13.01
CA PRO A 148 5.14 -28.07 -13.62
C PRO A 148 6.39 -28.93 -13.72
N ALA A 149 6.37 -30.07 -13.04
CA ALA A 149 7.40 -31.08 -13.17
C ALA A 149 7.50 -31.36 -14.66
N GLY A 150 8.60 -30.92 -15.27
CA GLY A 150 8.91 -31.25 -16.65
C GLY A 150 8.84 -32.76 -16.81
N GLU A 151 8.29 -33.16 -17.95
CA GLU A 151 8.17 -34.54 -18.42
C GLU A 151 9.42 -35.37 -18.05
N PRO A 152 9.26 -36.64 -17.63
CA PRO A 152 10.39 -37.54 -17.51
C PRO A 152 11.03 -37.69 -18.90
N ALA A 153 12.20 -37.06 -19.06
CA ALA A 153 13.04 -37.27 -20.22
C ALA A 153 13.40 -38.75 -20.32
N ALA A 154 13.12 -39.30 -21.49
CA ALA A 154 13.43 -40.65 -21.91
C ALA A 154 14.87 -41.04 -21.61
N ASP A 155 15.05 -42.20 -20.97
CA ASP A 155 16.31 -42.94 -21.02
C ASP A 155 16.24 -43.88 -22.24
N SER A 156 16.71 -43.40 -23.38
CA SER A 156 16.99 -44.22 -24.56
C SER A 156 18.42 -44.75 -24.46
N ALA A 157 18.56 -45.94 -23.89
CA ALA A 157 19.79 -46.71 -23.94
C ALA A 157 20.06 -47.18 -25.40
N PRO A 158 21.24 -46.90 -26.00
CA PRO A 158 21.55 -47.36 -27.34
C PRO A 158 22.04 -48.82 -27.34
N ALA A 159 21.62 -49.55 -28.39
CA ALA A 159 22.08 -50.89 -28.68
C ALA A 159 23.50 -50.91 -29.29
N GLY A 160 24.36 -51.80 -28.75
CA GLY A 160 25.36 -52.53 -29.52
C GLY A 160 26.79 -52.61 -28.95
N LEU A 161 27.26 -53.82 -28.59
CA LEU A 161 28.35 -54.57 -29.25
C LEU A 161 28.94 -55.74 -28.41
N ARG A 162 28.73 -56.97 -28.92
CA ARG A 162 29.57 -58.22 -28.98
C ARG A 162 30.48 -58.72 -27.81
N GLY A 163 30.37 -60.04 -27.55
CA GLY A 163 31.40 -60.98 -27.01
C GLY A 163 30.86 -61.80 -25.82
N ARG A 164 30.77 -63.13 -25.79
CA ARG A 164 31.41 -64.27 -26.48
C ARG A 164 30.37 -65.35 -26.81
#